data_AF-A0A1E4RVL9-F1
#
_entry.id   AF-A0A1E4RVL9-F1
#
_cell.length_a   1.000
_cell.length_b   1.000
_cell.length_c   1.000
_cell.angle_alpha   90.00
_cell.angle_beta   90.00
_cell.angle_gamma   90.00
#
_symmetry.space_group_name_H-M   'P 1'
#
loop_
_entity.id
_entity.type
_entity.pdbx_description
1 polymer ?
#
loop_
_entity_poly.entity_id
_entity_poly.type
_entity_poly.pdbx_seq_one_letter_code
_entity_poly.pdbx_strand_id
1 'polypeptide(L)'
;MRTMNRSIHLVSSDSSDGELIAITSDLEENEDRLLYMEQQKMMRQKFEEENPGLTYKIHVPREFLSSESYRRSHGLLSDDEEAAKAEVKRERNRRRRQNRAQRKREAEELTNAQKQSHDPIEVRNTQCRFFEPDCDNLASTDAATVPFDELTLLRQNKLRQLDTYFQKVGLIRKQHPVLQSEGHYHSLKQAVRNIADPLNILISLDIEAFEFCNNKVTEIGISIYDPGHEIHSTVPHLRTIHLLPKENLKLRNKKYVGDNKDNFLCGGSIILPLDQCTTFLELLFHHYLVHKREQGFSTVFVGHDIRGDLSWLRSQIGVNVPDDILIADTQKMMASVIGRQVGLSTLLTMFEIPHGFLHNGGNDAYFTLLLAMRLADLPYRTRLGMDQPRFQQWFNEQELWIKGFQGYKKKGGNGVAPKLVGLEPSRFRSGREALEYVFLDAMSAQYR
;
A
#
# COMPACT_ATOMS: atom_id res chain seq x y z
N MET A 1 -22.40 51.49 33.22
CA MET A 1 -20.92 51.36 33.32
C MET A 1 -20.57 50.67 34.63
N ARG A 2 -20.40 49.34 34.63
CA ARG A 2 -19.65 48.62 35.66
C ARG A 2 -18.40 48.09 34.97
N THR A 3 -17.27 48.73 35.23
CA THR A 3 -15.95 48.26 34.83
C THR A 3 -15.59 47.08 35.73
N MET A 4 -15.75 45.85 35.22
CA MET A 4 -15.15 44.66 35.84
C MET A 4 -13.83 44.37 35.15
N ASN A 5 -12.72 44.75 35.81
CA ASN A 5 -11.41 44.18 35.52
C ASN A 5 -11.43 42.70 35.92
N ARG A 6 -11.56 41.80 34.95
CA ARG A 6 -11.29 40.38 35.13
C ARG A 6 -10.04 40.03 34.33
N SER A 7 -9.06 39.47 35.02
CA SER A 7 -7.77 39.07 34.45
C SER A 7 -7.97 37.87 33.53
N ILE A 8 -7.66 38.04 32.24
CA ILE A 8 -7.60 36.93 31.28
C ILE A 8 -6.19 36.35 31.34
N HIS A 9 -6.07 35.07 31.68
CA HIS A 9 -4.81 34.35 31.62
C HIS A 9 -4.69 33.66 30.25
N LEU A 10 -3.75 34.12 29.44
CA LEU A 10 -3.36 33.44 28.19
C LEU A 10 -2.35 32.36 28.56
N VAL A 11 -2.64 31.11 28.20
CA VAL A 11 -1.70 29.99 28.38
C VAL A 11 -1.19 29.60 27.00
N SER A 12 0.13 29.70 26.81
CA SER A 12 0.83 29.15 25.65
C SER A 12 0.81 27.63 25.75
N SER A 13 0.30 26.93 24.73
CA SER A 13 0.51 25.49 24.61
C SER A 13 1.83 25.24 23.87
N ASP A 14 2.73 24.42 24.43
CA ASP A 14 4.01 24.03 23.79
C ASP A 14 3.81 23.01 22.65
N SER A 15 2.85 23.27 21.76
CA SER A 15 2.65 22.49 20.54
C SER A 15 3.13 23.32 19.34
N SER A 16 3.82 22.66 18.40
CA SER A 16 4.46 23.27 17.23
C SER A 16 3.49 23.90 16.21
N ASP A 17 2.21 24.00 16.53
CA ASP A 17 1.14 24.51 15.65
C ASP A 17 0.58 25.88 16.09
N GLY A 18 1.21 26.57 17.05
CA GLY A 18 0.88 27.96 17.38
C GLY A 18 -0.53 28.18 17.98
N GLU A 19 -1.04 27.22 18.76
CA GLU A 19 -2.36 27.28 19.41
C GLU A 19 -2.30 28.07 20.74
N LEU A 20 -3.05 29.17 20.81
CA LEU A 20 -3.26 29.98 22.02
C LEU A 20 -4.65 29.72 22.60
N ILE A 21 -4.72 29.34 23.89
CA ILE A 21 -5.96 29.03 24.59
C ILE A 21 -6.21 30.10 25.66
N ALA A 22 -7.36 30.76 25.58
CA ALA A 22 -7.83 31.68 26.61
C ALA A 22 -8.84 30.96 27.53
N ILE A 23 -8.59 30.98 28.83
CA ILE A 23 -9.48 30.39 29.84
C ILE A 23 -9.99 31.52 30.74
N THR A 24 -11.30 31.59 30.92
CA THR A 24 -11.94 32.53 31.87
C THR A 24 -12.63 31.73 32.97
N SER A 25 -12.35 32.07 34.24
CA SER A 25 -13.06 31.49 35.38
C SER A 25 -14.32 32.31 35.71
N ASP A 26 -15.40 31.57 36.00
CA ASP A 26 -16.63 31.96 36.69
C ASP A 26 -17.66 32.82 35.93
N LEU A 27 -18.71 32.16 35.40
CA LEU A 27 -19.93 32.78 34.90
C LEU A 27 -21.14 32.02 35.47
N GLU A 28 -21.92 32.66 36.34
CA GLU A 28 -22.95 31.99 37.16
C GLU A 28 -24.40 32.10 36.62
N GLU A 29 -24.71 32.84 35.55
CA GLU A 29 -26.12 32.94 35.06
C GLU A 29 -26.30 32.84 33.53
N ASN A 30 -27.53 32.51 33.07
CA ASN A 30 -27.85 32.23 31.66
C ASN A 30 -27.70 33.44 30.71
N GLU A 31 -27.91 34.68 31.18
CA GLU A 31 -27.66 35.87 30.35
C GLU A 31 -26.16 36.11 30.13
N ASP A 32 -25.32 35.77 31.12
CA ASP A 32 -23.86 35.83 31.00
C ASP A 32 -23.32 34.83 29.95
N ARG A 33 -24.06 33.75 29.68
CA ARG A 33 -23.66 32.72 28.70
C ARG A 33 -23.82 33.18 27.26
N LEU A 34 -24.89 33.91 26.94
CA LEU A 34 -25.09 34.46 25.59
C LEU A 34 -24.08 35.57 25.32
N LEU A 35 -23.87 36.44 26.32
CA LEU A 35 -22.89 37.52 26.28
C LEU A 35 -21.46 36.97 26.13
N TYR A 36 -21.13 35.88 26.83
CA TYR A 36 -19.85 35.19 26.66
C TYR A 36 -19.66 34.67 25.24
N MET A 37 -20.66 34.01 24.65
CA MET A 37 -20.55 33.48 23.29
C MET A 37 -20.43 34.58 22.23
N GLU A 38 -21.09 35.73 22.42
CA GLU A 38 -20.90 36.90 21.56
C GLU A 38 -19.50 37.51 21.72
N GLN A 39 -18.98 37.62 22.95
CA GLN A 39 -17.62 38.08 23.21
C GLN A 39 -16.57 37.15 22.58
N GLN A 40 -16.76 35.83 22.66
CA GLN A 40 -15.88 34.84 22.04
C GLN A 40 -15.90 34.93 20.51
N LYS A 41 -17.08 35.19 19.90
CA LYS A 41 -17.19 35.42 18.45
C LYS A 41 -16.48 36.69 18.00
N MET A 42 -16.64 37.80 18.75
CA MET A 42 -15.94 39.05 18.45
C MET A 42 -14.42 38.91 18.60
N MET A 43 -13.94 38.23 19.64
CA MET A 43 -12.51 37.98 19.84
C MET A 43 -11.94 37.08 18.74
N ARG A 44 -12.67 36.03 18.34
CA ARG A 44 -12.29 35.18 17.21
C ARG A 44 -12.11 36.00 15.94
N GLN A 45 -13.12 36.80 15.59
CA GLN A 45 -13.08 37.60 14.37
C GLN A 45 -11.89 38.56 14.39
N LYS A 46 -11.70 39.31 15.48
CA LYS A 46 -10.58 40.23 15.62
C LYS A 46 -9.22 39.52 15.56
N PHE A 47 -9.08 38.36 16.21
CA PHE A 47 -7.85 37.58 16.20
C PHE A 47 -7.50 37.05 14.80
N GLU A 48 -8.49 36.51 14.07
CA GLU A 48 -8.31 35.98 12.72
C GLU A 48 -8.03 37.09 11.69
N GLU A 49 -8.57 38.30 11.89
CA GLU A 49 -8.25 39.49 11.10
C GLU A 49 -6.80 39.98 11.34
N GLU A 50 -6.36 39.99 12.60
CA GLU A 50 -5.00 40.42 12.98
C GLU A 50 -3.93 39.35 12.64
N ASN A 51 -4.32 38.08 12.49
CA ASN A 51 -3.40 36.95 12.29
C ASN A 51 -3.85 36.01 11.16
N PRO A 52 -3.66 36.39 9.88
CA PRO A 52 -4.13 35.60 8.73
C PRO A 52 -3.48 34.22 8.67
N GLY A 53 -4.30 33.15 8.65
CA GLY A 53 -3.84 31.76 8.55
C GLY A 53 -3.84 30.98 9.87
N LEU A 54 -4.07 31.65 11.00
CA LEU A 54 -4.28 31.02 12.30
C LEU A 54 -5.79 30.94 12.62
N THR A 55 -6.22 29.86 13.28
CA THR A 55 -7.65 29.63 13.58
C THR A 55 -7.91 29.72 15.08
N TYR A 56 -8.89 30.54 15.49
CA TYR A 56 -9.25 30.67 16.90
C TYR A 56 -10.31 29.63 17.28
N LYS A 57 -9.97 28.67 18.15
CA LYS A 57 -10.92 27.69 18.67
C LYS A 57 -11.55 28.18 19.97
N ILE A 58 -12.88 28.29 19.96
CA ILE A 58 -13.67 28.59 21.15
C ILE A 58 -13.78 27.31 21.99
N HIS A 59 -13.18 27.31 23.18
CA HIS A 59 -13.42 26.24 24.14
C HIS A 59 -14.72 26.53 24.90
N VAL A 60 -15.76 25.73 24.64
CA VAL A 60 -17.00 25.79 25.42
C VAL A 60 -16.85 24.86 26.64
N PRO A 61 -17.06 25.35 27.88
CA PRO A 61 -16.99 24.50 29.07
C PRO A 61 -18.00 23.35 28.99
N ARG A 62 -17.62 22.20 29.56
CA ARG A 62 -18.38 20.93 29.44
C ARG A 62 -19.81 21.03 29.98
N GLU A 63 -20.03 21.95 30.91
CA GLU A 63 -21.31 22.27 31.56
C GLU A 63 -22.33 22.88 30.58
N PHE A 64 -21.90 23.43 29.44
CA PHE A 64 -22.78 23.97 28.41
C PHE A 64 -23.33 22.89 27.48
N LEU A 65 -22.58 21.79 27.30
CA LEU A 65 -22.91 20.69 26.38
C LEU A 65 -24.05 19.81 26.88
N SER A 66 -24.39 19.88 28.18
CA SER A 66 -25.48 19.10 28.78
C SER A 66 -26.86 19.77 28.64
N SER A 67 -26.95 21.03 28.21
CA SER A 67 -28.25 21.69 28.07
C SER A 67 -29.01 21.21 26.82
N GLU A 68 -30.24 20.75 27.02
CA GLU A 68 -31.08 20.19 25.95
C GLU A 68 -31.42 21.23 24.86
N SER A 69 -31.52 22.51 25.26
CA SER A 69 -31.69 23.67 24.37
C SER A 69 -30.51 23.85 23.39
N TYR A 70 -29.27 23.71 23.88
CA TYR A 70 -28.08 23.81 23.04
C TYR A 70 -27.96 22.63 22.07
N ARG A 71 -28.24 21.41 22.54
CA ARG A 71 -28.20 20.19 21.72
C ARG A 71 -29.20 20.22 20.56
N ARG A 72 -30.44 20.68 20.81
CA ARG A 72 -31.46 20.82 19.75
C ARG A 72 -31.11 21.90 18.72
N SER A 73 -30.57 23.04 19.15
CA SER A 73 -30.19 24.13 18.25
C SER A 73 -28.97 23.82 17.38
N HIS A 74 -28.17 22.82 17.75
CA HIS A 74 -26.94 22.44 17.05
C HIS A 74 -26.96 21.01 16.47
N GLY A 75 -28.13 20.37 16.39
CA GLY A 75 -28.31 19.07 15.73
C GLY A 75 -27.59 17.90 16.41
N LEU A 76 -27.32 18.00 17.71
CA LEU A 76 -26.73 16.92 18.51
C LEU A 76 -27.83 15.97 18.99
N LEU A 77 -27.53 14.65 18.96
CA LEU A 77 -28.45 13.59 19.35
C LEU A 77 -28.90 13.75 20.81
N SER A 78 -30.13 13.36 21.11
CA SER A 78 -30.58 13.29 22.51
C SER A 78 -29.86 12.16 23.26
N ASP A 79 -29.84 12.23 24.58
CA ASP A 79 -29.22 11.19 25.42
C ASP A 79 -29.87 9.81 25.19
N ASP A 80 -31.18 9.78 24.90
CA ASP A 80 -31.91 8.55 24.54
C ASP A 80 -31.46 7.96 23.19
N GLU A 81 -31.17 8.81 22.20
CA GLU A 81 -30.66 8.39 20.89
C GLU A 81 -29.22 7.88 20.96
N GLU A 82 -28.38 8.49 21.80
CA GLU A 82 -27.03 7.99 22.10
C GLU A 82 -27.08 6.66 22.84
N ALA A 83 -27.98 6.51 23.82
CA ALA A 83 -28.20 5.26 24.53
C ALA A 83 -28.65 4.14 23.57
N ALA A 84 -29.59 4.42 22.66
CA ALA A 84 -30.04 3.47 21.65
C ALA A 84 -28.91 3.05 20.69
N LYS A 85 -28.06 3.99 20.25
CA LYS A 85 -26.88 3.68 19.42
C LYS A 85 -25.83 2.87 20.18
N ALA A 86 -25.64 3.14 21.47
CA ALA A 86 -24.74 2.36 22.32
C ALA A 86 -25.24 0.92 22.51
N GLU A 87 -26.55 0.72 22.67
CA GLU A 87 -27.19 -0.59 22.80
C GLU A 87 -27.00 -1.45 21.54
N VAL A 88 -27.26 -0.87 20.35
CA VAL A 88 -27.02 -1.55 19.06
C VAL A 88 -25.55 -1.94 18.89
N LYS A 89 -24.62 -1.08 19.33
CA LYS A 89 -23.18 -1.36 19.30
C LYS A 89 -22.78 -2.49 20.26
N ARG A 90 -23.39 -2.55 21.45
CA ARG A 90 -23.19 -3.64 22.43
C ARG A 90 -23.67 -4.98 21.88
N GLU A 91 -24.86 -5.01 21.28
CA GLU A 91 -25.44 -6.23 20.71
C GLU A 91 -24.61 -6.76 19.52
N ARG A 92 -24.13 -5.86 18.65
CA ARG A 92 -23.20 -6.23 17.57
C ARG A 92 -21.90 -6.84 18.08
N ASN A 93 -21.36 -6.31 19.19
CA ASN A 93 -20.15 -6.84 19.83
C ASN A 93 -20.39 -8.20 20.50
N ARG A 94 -21.58 -8.39 21.10
CA ARG A 94 -22.00 -9.68 21.68
C ARG A 94 -22.07 -10.77 20.62
N ARG A 95 -22.70 -10.51 19.48
CA ARG A 95 -22.72 -11.45 18.32
C ARG A 95 -21.33 -11.79 17.80
N ARG A 96 -20.44 -10.79 17.70
CA ARG A 96 -19.04 -11.03 17.28
C ARG A 96 -18.29 -11.94 18.25
N ARG A 97 -18.48 -11.78 19.56
CA ARG A 97 -17.87 -12.65 20.57
C ARG A 97 -18.40 -14.08 20.49
N GLN A 98 -19.70 -14.25 20.31
CA GLN A 98 -20.32 -15.57 20.12
C GLN A 98 -19.79 -16.28 18.87
N ASN A 99 -19.73 -15.60 17.73
CA ASN A 99 -19.18 -16.19 16.50
C ASN A 99 -17.70 -16.54 16.62
N ARG A 100 -16.90 -15.75 17.35
CA ARG A 100 -15.49 -16.06 17.61
C ARG A 100 -15.32 -17.27 18.53
N ALA A 101 -16.18 -17.40 19.55
CA ALA A 101 -16.20 -18.56 20.44
C ALA A 101 -16.62 -19.83 19.69
N GLN A 102 -17.61 -19.74 18.80
CA GLN A 102 -18.05 -20.85 17.97
C GLN A 102 -16.94 -21.33 17.02
N ARG A 103 -16.30 -20.42 16.28
CA ARG A 103 -15.16 -20.76 15.40
C ARG A 103 -13.98 -21.37 16.16
N LYS A 104 -13.75 -20.93 17.41
CA LYS A 104 -12.71 -21.50 18.26
C LYS A 104 -13.05 -22.95 18.65
N ARG A 105 -14.31 -23.24 18.98
CA ARG A 105 -14.78 -24.61 19.26
C ARG A 105 -14.68 -25.51 18.02
N GLU A 106 -15.12 -25.02 16.86
CA GLU A 106 -15.01 -25.75 15.58
C GLU A 106 -13.53 -26.07 15.24
N ALA A 107 -12.62 -25.13 15.46
CA ALA A 107 -11.19 -25.35 15.27
C ALA A 107 -10.59 -26.33 16.30
N GLU A 108 -11.01 -26.29 17.56
CA GLU A 108 -10.60 -27.24 18.59
C GLU A 108 -11.11 -28.66 18.30
N GLU A 109 -12.35 -28.80 17.80
CA GLU A 109 -12.93 -30.08 17.36
C GLU A 109 -12.17 -30.67 16.17
N LEU A 110 -11.84 -29.85 15.16
CA LEU A 110 -11.00 -30.25 14.02
C LEU A 110 -9.60 -30.69 14.46
N THR A 111 -9.00 -29.97 15.41
CA THR A 111 -7.68 -30.30 15.95
C THR A 111 -7.69 -31.60 16.77
N ASN A 112 -8.76 -31.84 17.52
CA ASN A 112 -8.92 -33.08 18.30
C ASN A 112 -9.23 -34.29 17.41
N ALA A 113 -9.99 -34.10 16.32
CA ALA A 113 -10.21 -35.13 15.31
C ALA A 113 -8.90 -35.53 14.60
N GLN A 114 -8.01 -34.57 14.32
CA GLN A 114 -6.69 -34.82 13.74
C GLN A 114 -5.72 -35.52 14.71
N LYS A 115 -5.87 -35.31 16.03
CA LYS A 115 -5.05 -35.98 17.05
C LYS A 115 -5.43 -37.44 17.30
N GLN A 116 -6.67 -37.83 16.99
CA GLN A 116 -7.12 -39.23 17.12
C GLN A 116 -6.72 -40.11 15.92
N SER A 117 -6.14 -39.55 14.86
CA SER A 117 -5.82 -40.27 13.62
C SER A 117 -4.32 -40.47 13.34
N HIS A 118 -3.41 -40.15 14.27
CA HIS A 118 -1.97 -40.30 14.05
C HIS A 118 -1.27 -40.97 15.23
N ASP A 119 -0.69 -42.15 14.98
CA ASP A 119 0.31 -42.77 15.85
C ASP A 119 1.49 -41.81 16.11
N PRO A 120 2.09 -41.84 17.31
CA PRO A 120 2.99 -40.80 17.75
C PRO A 120 4.34 -40.90 17.05
N ILE A 121 4.62 -39.95 16.15
CA ILE A 121 5.98 -39.67 15.68
C ILE A 121 6.73 -38.98 16.81
N GLU A 122 7.79 -39.65 17.25
CA GLU A 122 8.77 -39.23 18.23
C GLU A 122 9.26 -37.80 17.96
N VAL A 123 9.01 -36.89 18.92
CA VAL A 123 9.51 -35.51 18.90
C VAL A 123 11.02 -35.56 19.12
N ARG A 124 11.77 -35.72 18.03
CA ARG A 124 13.20 -35.39 18.01
C ARG A 124 13.31 -33.87 18.02
N ASN A 125 14.06 -33.35 18.99
CA ASN A 125 14.63 -32.01 18.99
C ASN A 125 15.28 -31.74 17.62
N THR A 126 14.54 -31.13 16.70
CA THR A 126 15.14 -30.51 15.53
C THR A 126 15.73 -29.19 15.99
N GLN A 127 17.01 -29.23 16.33
CA GLN A 127 17.90 -28.08 16.18
C GLN A 127 17.56 -27.40 14.85
N CYS A 128 17.34 -26.10 14.94
CA CYS A 128 17.19 -25.20 13.81
C CYS A 128 18.36 -25.43 12.83
N ARG A 129 18.10 -26.08 11.70
CA ARG A 129 19.05 -26.24 10.57
C ARG A 129 18.70 -25.30 9.41
N PHE A 130 18.38 -24.05 9.73
CA PHE A 130 18.37 -22.97 8.75
C PHE A 130 19.22 -21.86 9.35
N PHE A 131 20.35 -21.57 8.71
CA PHE A 131 21.53 -20.83 9.21
C PHE A 131 22.49 -21.63 10.10
N GLU A 132 23.22 -22.56 9.49
CA GLU A 132 24.67 -22.61 9.73
C GLU A 132 25.30 -21.80 8.59
N PRO A 133 26.04 -20.70 8.87
CA PRO A 133 26.83 -20.04 7.86
C PRO A 133 28.08 -20.90 7.64
N ASP A 134 28.00 -21.89 6.76
CA ASP A 134 29.20 -22.48 6.18
C ASP A 134 29.84 -21.41 5.29
N CYS A 135 30.69 -20.57 5.89
CA CYS A 135 31.52 -19.61 5.17
C CYS A 135 32.56 -20.27 4.25
N ASP A 136 32.66 -21.61 4.25
CA ASP A 136 33.61 -22.38 3.47
C ASP A 136 32.98 -23.27 2.37
N ASN A 137 31.65 -23.34 2.22
CA ASN A 137 30.96 -24.20 1.23
C ASN A 137 30.12 -23.48 0.16
N LEU A 138 30.35 -22.18 -0.09
CA LEU A 138 29.77 -21.45 -1.23
C LEU A 138 30.29 -21.91 -2.61
N ALA A 139 31.03 -23.02 -2.68
CA ALA A 139 31.73 -23.48 -3.87
C ALA A 139 31.22 -24.82 -4.47
N SER A 140 30.08 -25.39 -4.05
CA SER A 140 29.74 -26.75 -4.55
C SER A 140 28.26 -27.15 -4.63
N THR A 141 27.33 -26.20 -4.80
CA THR A 141 26.00 -26.54 -5.35
C THR A 141 25.85 -25.90 -6.72
N ASP A 142 26.35 -26.60 -7.73
CA ASP A 142 26.15 -26.29 -9.14
C ASP A 142 24.66 -26.46 -9.53
N ALA A 143 23.81 -25.53 -9.09
CA ALA A 143 22.65 -25.18 -9.87
C ALA A 143 23.20 -24.49 -11.12
N ALA A 144 23.22 -25.22 -12.25
CA ALA A 144 23.83 -24.80 -13.51
C ALA A 144 23.55 -23.32 -13.80
N THR A 145 24.53 -22.46 -13.50
CA THR A 145 24.49 -21.05 -13.83
C THR A 145 24.55 -20.95 -15.34
N VAL A 146 23.61 -20.22 -15.93
CA VAL A 146 23.57 -20.09 -17.37
C VAL A 146 24.82 -19.34 -17.82
N PRO A 147 25.53 -19.80 -18.88
CA PRO A 147 26.73 -19.14 -19.35
C PRO A 147 26.46 -17.66 -19.62
N PHE A 148 27.32 -16.78 -19.12
CA PHE A 148 27.18 -15.33 -19.23
C PHE A 148 27.02 -14.84 -20.68
N ASP A 149 27.59 -15.56 -21.65
CA ASP A 149 27.47 -15.29 -23.08
C ASP A 149 26.03 -15.44 -23.61
N GLU A 150 25.27 -16.41 -23.10
CA GLU A 150 23.88 -16.63 -23.49
C GLU A 150 22.98 -15.50 -22.96
N LEU A 151 23.19 -15.09 -21.71
CA LEU A 151 22.54 -13.91 -21.12
C LEU A 151 22.83 -12.63 -21.90
N THR A 152 24.07 -12.47 -22.37
CA THR A 152 24.48 -11.31 -23.16
C THR A 152 23.76 -11.28 -24.52
N LEU A 153 23.64 -12.42 -25.19
CA LEU A 153 22.88 -12.52 -26.44
C LEU A 153 21.38 -12.25 -26.23
N LEU A 154 20.80 -12.83 -25.17
CA LEU A 154 19.41 -12.60 -24.79
C LEU A 154 19.16 -11.11 -24.53
N ARG A 155 20.06 -10.45 -23.81
CA ARG A 155 20.03 -9.01 -23.55
C ARG A 155 20.02 -8.22 -24.85
N GLN A 156 20.93 -8.49 -25.77
CA GLN A 156 20.99 -7.79 -27.06
C GLN A 156 19.68 -7.93 -27.85
N ASN A 157 19.10 -9.13 -27.89
CA ASN A 157 17.80 -9.36 -28.53
C ASN A 157 16.68 -8.58 -27.84
N LYS A 158 16.63 -8.63 -26.51
CA LYS A 158 15.61 -7.94 -25.72
C LYS A 158 15.69 -6.42 -25.86
N LEU A 159 16.90 -5.85 -25.84
CA LEU A 159 17.13 -4.42 -26.04
C LEU A 159 16.70 -3.97 -27.44
N ARG A 160 16.98 -4.75 -28.50
CA ARG A 160 16.47 -4.45 -29.86
C ARG A 160 14.94 -4.47 -29.93
N GLN A 161 14.29 -5.41 -29.25
CA GLN A 161 12.82 -5.45 -29.17
C GLN A 161 12.26 -4.22 -28.44
N LEU A 162 12.88 -3.84 -27.31
CA LEU A 162 12.54 -2.65 -26.55
C LEU A 162 12.71 -1.38 -27.38
N ASP A 163 13.81 -1.23 -28.12
CA ASP A 163 14.05 -0.10 -29.01
C ASP A 163 12.99 -0.02 -30.11
N THR A 164 12.71 -1.14 -30.78
CA THR A 164 11.66 -1.22 -31.80
C THR A 164 10.29 -0.84 -31.23
N TYR A 165 9.97 -1.33 -30.03
CA TYR A 165 8.72 -1.03 -29.35
C TYR A 165 8.58 0.46 -29.04
N PHE A 166 9.59 1.05 -28.40
CA PHE A 166 9.54 2.46 -28.02
C PHE A 166 9.67 3.40 -29.21
N GLN A 167 10.30 3.00 -30.32
CA GLN A 167 10.21 3.73 -31.58
C GLN A 167 8.75 3.84 -32.05
N LYS A 168 7.99 2.74 -32.03
CA LYS A 168 6.56 2.76 -32.39
C LYS A 168 5.73 3.62 -31.43
N VAL A 169 5.95 3.49 -30.12
CA VAL A 169 5.32 4.37 -29.12
C VAL A 169 5.66 5.84 -29.39
N GLY A 170 6.91 6.13 -29.73
CA GLY A 170 7.39 7.47 -30.08
C GLY A 170 6.65 8.11 -31.25
N LEU A 171 6.17 7.32 -32.21
CA LEU A 171 5.38 7.80 -33.35
C LEU A 171 3.94 8.18 -32.95
N ILE A 172 3.32 7.39 -32.07
CA ILE A 172 1.90 7.58 -31.69
C ILE A 172 1.71 8.50 -30.48
N ARG A 173 2.73 8.66 -29.63
CA ARG A 173 2.59 9.37 -28.35
C ARG A 173 2.23 10.85 -28.47
N LYS A 174 2.43 11.48 -29.63
CA LYS A 174 2.04 12.88 -29.86
C LYS A 174 0.54 13.11 -29.67
N GLN A 175 -0.28 12.07 -29.86
CA GLN A 175 -1.73 12.11 -29.63
C GLN A 175 -2.10 11.62 -28.22
N HIS A 176 -1.13 11.08 -27.48
CA HIS A 176 -1.38 10.48 -26.18
C HIS A 176 -1.46 11.58 -25.11
N PRO A 177 -2.51 11.61 -24.26
CA PRO A 177 -2.74 12.71 -23.32
C PRO A 177 -1.59 12.96 -22.34
N VAL A 178 -0.91 11.89 -21.91
CA VAL A 178 0.18 11.93 -20.91
C VAL A 178 1.58 11.74 -21.52
N LEU A 179 1.77 10.70 -22.33
CA LEU A 179 3.05 10.35 -22.97
C LEU A 179 3.53 11.33 -24.04
N GLN A 180 2.72 12.31 -24.46
CA GLN A 180 3.21 13.44 -25.24
C GLN A 180 4.31 14.24 -24.50
N SER A 181 4.33 14.18 -23.15
CA SER A 181 5.41 14.72 -22.34
C SER A 181 6.68 13.89 -22.48
N GLU A 182 7.79 14.56 -22.83
CA GLU A 182 9.11 13.93 -22.91
C GLU A 182 9.53 13.29 -21.58
N GLY A 183 9.24 13.96 -20.46
CA GLY A 183 9.60 13.45 -19.14
C GLY A 183 8.89 12.13 -18.81
N HIS A 184 7.57 12.05 -19.06
CA HIS A 184 6.79 10.83 -18.82
C HIS A 184 7.22 9.70 -19.75
N TYR A 185 7.41 10.01 -21.04
CA TYR A 185 7.86 9.01 -22.01
C TYR A 185 9.26 8.46 -21.67
N HIS A 186 10.21 9.33 -21.34
CA HIS A 186 11.56 8.90 -20.97
C HIS A 186 11.56 8.11 -19.67
N SER A 187 10.81 8.56 -18.65
CA SER A 187 10.69 7.86 -17.37
C SER A 187 10.12 6.45 -17.54
N LEU A 188 9.02 6.33 -18.29
CA LEU A 188 8.42 5.03 -18.60
C LEU A 188 9.37 4.14 -19.40
N LYS A 189 10.00 4.68 -20.46
CA LYS A 189 10.95 3.95 -21.29
C LYS A 189 12.10 3.39 -20.45
N GLN A 190 12.68 4.21 -19.58
CA GLN A 190 13.78 3.78 -18.73
C GLN A 190 13.35 2.71 -17.73
N ALA A 191 12.20 2.88 -17.07
CA ALA A 191 11.70 1.90 -16.12
C ALA A 191 11.41 0.54 -16.78
N VAL A 192 10.74 0.53 -17.94
CA VAL A 192 10.47 -0.71 -18.69
C VAL A 192 11.77 -1.36 -19.15
N ARG A 193 12.76 -0.59 -19.62
CA ARG A 193 14.09 -1.14 -19.98
C ARG A 193 14.80 -1.74 -18.77
N ASN A 194 14.81 -1.04 -17.64
CA ASN A 194 15.45 -1.51 -16.42
C ASN A 194 14.85 -2.83 -15.92
N ILE A 195 13.51 -2.96 -15.93
CA ILE A 195 12.84 -4.19 -15.47
C ILE A 195 13.04 -5.33 -16.47
N ALA A 196 13.01 -5.05 -17.77
CA ALA A 196 13.02 -6.07 -18.82
C ALA A 196 14.43 -6.55 -19.22
N ASP A 197 15.51 -5.90 -18.76
CA ASP A 197 16.88 -6.31 -19.05
C ASP A 197 17.23 -7.60 -18.29
N PRO A 198 17.60 -8.70 -18.98
CA PRO A 198 17.91 -9.98 -18.33
C PRO A 198 19.22 -9.97 -17.53
N LEU A 199 20.02 -8.92 -17.58
CA LEU A 199 21.17 -8.73 -16.68
C LEU A 199 20.83 -7.89 -15.44
N ASN A 200 19.57 -7.48 -15.28
CA ASN A 200 19.13 -6.75 -14.10
C ASN A 200 18.46 -7.70 -13.09
N ILE A 201 18.99 -7.66 -11.87
CA ILE A 201 18.38 -8.24 -10.68
C ILE A 201 17.37 -7.22 -10.15
N LEU A 202 16.16 -7.68 -9.86
CA LEU A 202 15.09 -6.82 -9.36
C LEU A 202 14.90 -7.09 -7.88
N ILE A 203 14.98 -6.03 -7.06
CA ILE A 203 14.71 -6.09 -5.62
C ILE A 203 13.56 -5.15 -5.32
N SER A 204 12.39 -5.72 -5.05
CA SER A 204 11.24 -4.96 -4.56
C SER A 204 11.31 -4.78 -3.06
N LEU A 205 11.03 -3.56 -2.60
CA LEU A 205 10.97 -3.20 -1.18
C LEU A 205 9.61 -2.60 -0.85
N ASP A 206 9.11 -2.95 0.34
CA ASP A 206 7.93 -2.31 0.94
C ASP A 206 8.14 -2.29 2.47
N ILE A 207 8.16 -1.10 3.07
CA ILE A 207 8.40 -0.89 4.50
C ILE A 207 7.16 -0.31 5.13
N GLU A 208 6.56 -1.06 6.05
CA GLU A 208 5.44 -0.58 6.83
C GLU A 208 5.94 0.12 8.10
N ALA A 209 5.38 1.29 8.38
CA ALA A 209 5.61 2.04 9.60
C ALA A 209 4.34 2.14 10.45
N PHE A 210 4.51 2.37 11.75
CA PHE A 210 3.37 2.50 12.64
C PHE A 210 2.57 3.76 12.35
N GLU A 211 1.26 3.62 12.13
CA GLU A 211 0.37 4.68 11.63
C GLU A 211 0.22 5.90 12.59
N PHE A 212 0.64 5.76 13.85
CA PHE A 212 0.64 6.84 14.84
C PHE A 212 2.06 7.37 15.13
N CYS A 213 3.09 6.76 14.56
CA CYS A 213 4.48 7.11 14.80
C CYS A 213 5.34 6.58 13.63
N ASN A 214 5.45 7.38 12.57
CA ASN A 214 6.09 7.00 11.30
C ASN A 214 7.61 6.75 11.40
N ASN A 215 8.22 6.95 12.58
CA ASN A 215 9.61 6.58 12.87
C ASN A 215 9.75 5.15 13.44
N LYS A 216 8.65 4.42 13.60
CA LYS A 216 8.67 3.03 14.08
C LYS A 216 8.35 2.09 12.93
N VAL A 217 9.39 1.48 12.36
CA VAL A 217 9.26 0.43 11.34
C VAL A 217 8.63 -0.81 11.97
N THR A 218 7.53 -1.28 11.40
CA THR A 218 6.78 -2.43 11.90
C THR A 218 7.00 -3.70 11.10
N GLU A 219 7.30 -3.57 9.81
CA GLU A 219 7.49 -4.67 8.86
C GLU A 219 8.49 -4.23 7.77
N ILE A 220 9.29 -5.17 7.26
CA ILE A 220 10.17 -4.96 6.11
C ILE A 220 9.92 -6.10 5.13
N GLY A 221 9.34 -5.78 3.98
CA GLY A 221 9.13 -6.68 2.87
C GLY A 221 10.21 -6.56 1.82
N ILE A 222 10.69 -7.71 1.34
CA ILE A 222 11.67 -7.78 0.26
C ILE A 222 11.23 -8.89 -0.69
N SER A 223 11.20 -8.62 -1.98
CA SER A 223 11.02 -9.66 -2.99
C SER A 223 12.07 -9.53 -4.07
N ILE A 224 12.71 -10.63 -4.44
CA ILE A 224 13.89 -10.63 -5.32
C ILE A 224 13.62 -11.53 -6.52
N TYR A 225 13.88 -11.00 -7.71
CA TYR A 225 14.02 -11.75 -8.94
C TYR A 225 15.48 -11.68 -9.40
N ASP A 226 16.14 -12.83 -9.45
CA ASP A 226 17.52 -12.97 -9.92
C ASP A 226 17.53 -13.85 -11.18
N PRO A 227 17.75 -13.28 -12.37
CA PRO A 227 17.71 -14.02 -13.62
C PRO A 227 18.87 -15.01 -13.79
N GLY A 228 19.96 -14.87 -13.02
CA GLY A 228 21.18 -15.69 -13.17
C GLY A 228 20.97 -17.19 -12.99
N HIS A 229 19.86 -17.59 -12.36
CA HIS A 229 19.50 -18.99 -12.11
C HIS A 229 18.28 -19.47 -12.91
N GLU A 230 17.68 -18.62 -13.77
CA GLU A 230 16.26 -18.79 -14.17
C GLU A 230 15.97 -18.59 -15.67
N ILE A 231 16.97 -18.51 -16.56
CA ILE A 231 16.75 -18.14 -17.99
C ILE A 231 15.89 -19.15 -18.76
N HIS A 232 15.88 -20.41 -18.34
CA HIS A 232 15.05 -21.46 -18.96
C HIS A 232 13.71 -21.67 -18.24
N SER A 233 13.48 -21.00 -17.10
CA SER A 233 12.21 -21.11 -16.40
C SER A 233 11.15 -20.25 -17.08
N THR A 234 9.99 -20.85 -17.36
CA THR A 234 8.84 -20.12 -17.89
C THR A 234 8.14 -19.30 -16.81
N VAL A 235 8.34 -19.65 -15.54
CA VAL A 235 7.73 -18.98 -14.39
C VAL A 235 8.86 -18.40 -13.54
N PRO A 236 8.92 -17.08 -13.34
CA PRO A 236 10.01 -16.48 -12.57
C PRO A 236 9.98 -16.97 -11.13
N HIS A 237 11.10 -17.48 -10.65
CA HIS A 237 11.27 -17.81 -9.24
C HIS A 237 11.54 -16.52 -8.45
N LEU A 238 10.62 -16.19 -7.54
CA LEU A 238 10.74 -15.01 -6.68
C LEU A 238 11.10 -15.44 -5.26
N ARG A 239 12.16 -14.85 -4.70
CA ARG A 239 12.53 -15.04 -3.30
C ARG A 239 11.97 -13.89 -2.47
N THR A 240 11.03 -14.19 -1.58
CA THR A 240 10.36 -13.16 -0.77
C THR A 240 10.68 -13.37 0.71
N ILE A 241 11.07 -12.27 1.37
CA ILE A 241 11.45 -12.21 2.78
C ILE A 241 10.54 -11.20 3.46
N HIS A 242 10.07 -11.55 4.65
CA HIS A 242 9.28 -10.67 5.49
C HIS A 242 9.91 -10.60 6.88
N LEU A 243 10.51 -9.45 7.22
CA LEU A 243 11.14 -9.22 8.52
C LEU A 243 10.22 -8.41 9.42
N LEU A 244 10.18 -8.80 10.69
CA LEU A 244 9.42 -8.12 11.73
C LEU A 244 10.37 -7.66 12.84
N PRO A 245 10.65 -6.34 12.95
CA PRO A 245 11.43 -5.80 14.06
C PRO A 245 10.81 -6.16 15.42
N LYS A 246 11.57 -6.88 16.25
CA LYS A 246 11.12 -7.48 17.52
C LYS A 246 10.54 -6.44 18.48
N GLU A 247 11.15 -5.25 18.50
CA GLU A 247 10.77 -4.11 19.33
C GLU A 247 9.36 -3.62 19.01
N ASN A 248 8.95 -3.72 17.74
CA ASN A 248 7.71 -3.16 17.22
C ASN A 248 6.66 -4.23 16.89
N LEU A 249 6.84 -5.49 17.30
CA LEU A 249 5.88 -6.59 17.05
C LEU A 249 4.45 -6.30 17.52
N LYS A 250 4.33 -5.61 18.66
CA LYS A 250 3.05 -5.28 19.29
C LYS A 250 2.35 -4.09 18.62
N LEU A 251 3.08 -3.30 17.81
CA LEU A 251 2.52 -2.19 17.06
C LEU A 251 1.77 -2.74 15.85
N ARG A 252 0.51 -2.30 15.70
CA ARG A 252 -0.43 -2.81 14.71
C ARG A 252 -1.19 -1.66 14.09
N ASN A 253 -1.17 -1.58 12.77
CA ASN A 253 -1.95 -0.61 12.01
C ASN A 253 -3.37 -1.13 11.85
N LYS A 254 -4.37 -0.33 12.23
CA LYS A 254 -5.79 -0.72 12.22
C LYS A 254 -6.73 0.39 11.82
N LYS A 255 -6.31 1.65 11.97
CA LYS A 255 -7.17 2.81 11.80
C LYS A 255 -7.27 3.21 10.33
N TYR A 256 -6.15 3.27 9.63
CA TYR A 256 -6.08 3.75 8.24
C TYR A 256 -5.83 2.63 7.24
N VAL A 257 -5.12 1.59 7.64
CA VAL A 257 -4.82 0.41 6.81
C VAL A 257 -5.23 -0.89 7.53
N GLY A 258 -5.41 -1.96 6.76
CA GLY A 258 -5.77 -3.27 7.31
C GLY A 258 -4.61 -3.92 8.06
N ASP A 259 -4.88 -4.58 9.19
CA ASP A 259 -3.87 -5.34 9.93
C ASP A 259 -3.68 -6.71 9.27
N ASN A 260 -2.75 -6.82 8.32
CA ASN A 260 -2.39 -8.08 7.66
C ASN A 260 -0.98 -8.55 7.98
N LYS A 261 -0.33 -7.95 8.98
CA LYS A 261 1.03 -8.26 9.44
C LYS A 261 1.34 -9.75 9.63
N ASP A 262 0.38 -10.52 10.14
CA ASP A 262 0.57 -11.96 10.39
C ASP A 262 0.18 -12.86 9.20
N ASN A 263 -0.31 -12.29 8.09
CA ASN A 263 -0.85 -13.01 6.93
C ASN A 263 0.15 -13.00 5.75
N PHE A 264 1.41 -13.33 6.02
CA PHE A 264 2.43 -13.45 4.97
C PHE A 264 2.18 -14.70 4.11
N LEU A 265 2.08 -14.50 2.79
CA LEU A 265 1.69 -15.55 1.83
C LEU A 265 2.85 -16.43 1.39
N CYS A 266 4.08 -15.91 1.41
CA CYS A 266 5.26 -16.60 0.86
C CYS A 266 6.05 -17.39 1.91
N GLY A 267 5.47 -17.68 3.08
CA GLY A 267 6.08 -18.50 4.11
C GLY A 267 5.94 -17.92 5.52
N GLY A 268 6.97 -18.14 6.34
CA GLY A 268 7.04 -17.60 7.70
C GLY A 268 7.66 -16.20 7.74
N SER A 269 7.15 -15.34 8.62
CA SER A 269 7.80 -14.06 8.90
C SER A 269 8.99 -14.28 9.84
N ILE A 270 10.11 -13.62 9.57
CA ILE A 270 11.32 -13.72 10.39
C ILE A 270 11.28 -12.60 11.42
N ILE A 271 11.33 -12.97 12.69
CA ILE A 271 11.33 -12.02 13.80
C ILE A 271 12.76 -11.81 14.26
N LEU A 272 13.28 -10.60 14.09
CA LEU A 272 14.64 -10.22 14.49
C LEU A 272 14.60 -8.89 15.24
N PRO A 273 15.50 -8.67 16.22
CA PRO A 273 15.85 -7.32 16.67
C PRO A 273 16.15 -6.39 15.50
N LEU A 274 15.82 -5.09 15.62
CA LEU A 274 15.98 -4.13 14.51
C LEU A 274 17.43 -4.04 14.00
N ASP A 275 18.42 -4.10 14.89
CA ASP A 275 19.85 -4.11 14.55
C ASP A 275 20.23 -5.36 13.72
N GLN A 276 19.66 -6.52 14.03
CA GLN A 276 19.84 -7.73 13.24
C GLN A 276 19.11 -7.65 11.89
N CYS A 277 17.97 -6.97 11.80
CA CYS A 277 17.36 -6.64 10.51
C CYS A 277 18.31 -5.78 9.65
N THR A 278 18.97 -4.78 10.25
CA THR A 278 19.97 -3.94 9.59
C THR A 278 21.12 -4.78 9.04
N THR A 279 21.75 -5.61 9.88
CA THR A 279 22.85 -6.49 9.44
C THR A 279 22.40 -7.45 8.35
N PHE A 280 21.20 -8.03 8.46
CA PHE A 280 20.65 -8.91 7.43
C PHE A 280 20.52 -8.20 6.09
N LEU A 281 19.96 -6.98 6.09
CA LEU A 281 19.79 -6.17 4.88
C LEU A 281 21.12 -5.73 4.27
N GLU A 282 22.10 -5.36 5.09
CA GLU A 282 23.43 -4.99 4.63
C GLU A 282 24.12 -6.16 3.92
N LEU A 283 24.08 -7.37 4.51
CA LEU A 283 24.64 -8.57 3.88
C LEU A 283 23.91 -8.92 2.58
N LEU A 284 22.57 -8.83 2.59
CA LEU A 284 21.73 -9.08 1.42
C LEU A 284 22.07 -8.12 0.29
N PHE A 285 22.11 -6.81 0.57
CA PHE A 285 22.43 -5.80 -0.43
C PHE A 285 23.88 -5.86 -0.85
N HIS A 286 24.82 -6.19 0.03
CA HIS A 286 26.21 -6.40 -0.36
C HIS A 286 26.34 -7.53 -1.39
N HIS A 287 25.57 -8.62 -1.24
CA HIS A 287 25.53 -9.69 -2.22
C HIS A 287 25.03 -9.19 -3.60
N TYR A 288 23.90 -8.48 -3.66
CA TYR A 288 23.30 -8.10 -4.93
C TYR A 288 23.88 -6.82 -5.57
N LEU A 289 24.36 -5.87 -4.76
CA LEU A 289 24.90 -4.58 -5.23
C LEU A 289 26.40 -4.63 -5.52
N VAL A 290 27.15 -5.52 -4.86
CA VAL A 290 28.61 -5.65 -5.01
C VAL A 290 28.96 -6.95 -5.71
N HIS A 291 28.73 -8.10 -5.08
CA HIS A 291 29.20 -9.39 -5.62
C HIS A 291 28.55 -9.73 -6.97
N LYS A 292 27.24 -9.61 -7.10
CA LYS A 292 26.55 -9.85 -8.38
C LYS A 292 26.93 -8.80 -9.43
N ARG A 293 27.30 -7.57 -9.03
CA ARG A 293 27.77 -6.53 -9.94
C ARG A 293 29.12 -6.87 -10.56
N GLU A 294 30.03 -7.47 -9.78
CA GLU A 294 31.31 -7.99 -10.27
C GLU A 294 31.13 -9.13 -11.29
N GLN A 295 30.00 -9.85 -11.20
CA GLN A 295 29.59 -10.87 -12.17
C GLN A 295 28.86 -10.30 -13.40
N GLY A 296 28.82 -8.97 -13.55
CA GLY A 296 28.23 -8.31 -14.72
C GLY A 296 26.73 -8.03 -14.62
N PHE A 297 26.09 -8.31 -13.48
CA PHE A 297 24.69 -7.94 -13.25
C PHE A 297 24.58 -6.48 -12.77
N SER A 298 23.39 -5.91 -12.90
CA SER A 298 23.03 -4.65 -12.23
C SER A 298 21.81 -4.87 -11.36
N THR A 299 21.62 -4.05 -10.33
CA THR A 299 20.46 -4.17 -9.44
C THR A 299 19.53 -2.99 -9.64
N VAL A 300 18.23 -3.29 -9.75
CA VAL A 300 17.14 -2.32 -9.86
C VAL A 300 16.25 -2.47 -8.64
N PHE A 301 16.10 -1.38 -7.90
CA PHE A 301 15.16 -1.29 -6.81
C PHE A 301 13.77 -1.00 -7.35
N VAL A 302 12.81 -1.82 -6.95
CA VAL A 302 11.42 -1.77 -7.39
C VAL A 302 10.53 -1.40 -6.21
N GLY A 303 9.53 -0.57 -6.45
CA GLY A 303 8.57 -0.23 -5.40
C GLY A 303 7.30 0.41 -5.95
N HIS A 304 6.42 0.78 -5.04
CA HIS A 304 5.17 1.48 -5.34
C HIS A 304 5.13 2.74 -4.48
N ASP A 305 5.67 3.86 -5.00
CA ASP A 305 6.11 5.02 -4.21
C ASP A 305 7.37 4.76 -3.35
N ILE A 306 8.38 4.12 -3.97
CA ILE A 306 9.60 3.62 -3.32
C ILE A 306 10.42 4.68 -2.56
N ARG A 307 10.19 5.97 -2.82
CA ARG A 307 10.95 7.04 -2.18
C ARG A 307 10.76 7.02 -0.65
N GLY A 308 9.55 6.70 -0.19
CA GLY A 308 9.26 6.54 1.24
C GLY A 308 10.07 5.40 1.85
N ASP A 309 10.06 4.24 1.19
CA ASP A 309 10.81 3.07 1.63
C ASP A 309 12.31 3.36 1.75
N LEU A 310 12.92 4.00 0.75
CA LEU A 310 14.35 4.35 0.82
C LEU A 310 14.66 5.35 1.93
N SER A 311 13.71 6.24 2.25
CA SER A 311 13.87 7.16 3.37
C SER A 311 13.85 6.42 4.71
N TRP A 312 12.93 5.46 4.90
CA TRP A 312 12.88 4.64 6.11
C TRP A 312 14.08 3.70 6.22
N LEU A 313 14.49 3.10 5.11
CA LEU A 313 15.67 2.24 5.02
C LEU A 313 16.93 2.96 5.54
N ARG A 314 17.15 4.21 5.09
CA ARG A 314 18.30 5.01 5.52
C ARG A 314 18.14 5.57 6.95
N SER A 315 16.98 6.16 7.26
CA SER A 315 16.82 6.95 8.50
C SER A 315 16.39 6.16 9.73
N GLN A 316 15.63 5.06 9.56
CA GLN A 316 15.08 4.29 10.68
C GLN A 316 15.73 2.91 10.82
N ILE A 317 16.07 2.27 9.70
CA ILE A 317 16.75 0.96 9.71
C ILE A 317 18.27 1.15 9.74
N GLY A 318 18.79 2.25 9.18
CA GLY A 318 20.23 2.56 9.18
C GLY A 318 21.01 1.90 8.05
N VAL A 319 20.33 1.42 7.00
CA VAL A 319 20.97 0.79 5.84
C VAL A 319 21.17 1.84 4.74
N ASN A 320 22.42 2.02 4.34
CA ASN A 320 22.78 2.93 3.24
C ASN A 320 22.82 2.18 1.92
N VAL A 321 22.11 2.73 0.92
CA VAL A 321 22.18 2.26 -0.46
C VAL A 321 22.86 3.33 -1.33
N PRO A 322 23.59 2.94 -2.39
CA PRO A 322 24.22 3.90 -3.29
C PRO A 322 23.20 4.88 -3.90
N ASP A 323 23.60 6.13 -4.10
CA ASP A 323 22.73 7.18 -4.65
C ASP A 323 22.49 7.01 -6.16
N ASP A 324 23.37 6.26 -6.85
CA ASP A 324 23.29 5.93 -8.27
C ASP A 324 22.50 4.64 -8.55
N ILE A 325 21.82 4.08 -7.54
CA ILE A 325 21.05 2.84 -7.72
C ILE A 325 19.90 3.03 -8.73
N LEU A 326 19.72 2.03 -9.60
CA LEU A 326 18.63 2.05 -10.56
C LEU A 326 17.30 1.85 -9.82
N ILE A 327 16.29 2.66 -10.17
CA ILE A 327 14.97 2.61 -9.56
C ILE A 327 13.90 2.40 -10.63
N ALA A 328 12.92 1.54 -10.33
CA ALA A 328 11.70 1.38 -11.10
C ALA A 328 10.47 1.45 -10.16
N ASP A 329 9.76 2.57 -10.22
CA ASP A 329 8.59 2.82 -9.38
C ASP A 329 7.31 2.55 -10.17
N THR A 330 6.59 1.49 -9.80
CA THR A 330 5.38 1.04 -10.50
C THR A 330 4.27 2.08 -10.49
N GLN A 331 4.19 2.90 -9.44
CA GLN A 331 3.22 3.98 -9.34
C GLN A 331 3.54 5.09 -10.35
N LYS A 332 4.82 5.46 -10.47
CA LYS A 332 5.29 6.45 -11.47
C LYS A 332 5.22 5.94 -12.90
N MET A 333 5.52 4.66 -13.12
CA MET A 333 5.34 4.01 -14.42
C MET A 333 3.90 4.16 -14.90
N MET A 334 2.93 3.84 -14.04
CA MET A 334 1.53 4.01 -14.38
C MET A 334 1.15 5.49 -14.47
N ALA A 335 1.59 6.36 -13.57
CA ALA A 335 1.31 7.78 -13.66
C ALA A 335 1.82 8.41 -14.97
N SER A 336 2.93 7.90 -15.52
CA SER A 336 3.45 8.33 -16.83
C SER A 336 2.54 7.96 -18.01
N VAL A 337 1.64 6.99 -17.82
CA VAL A 337 0.66 6.56 -18.81
C VAL A 337 -0.71 7.19 -18.54
N ILE A 338 -1.19 7.20 -17.30
CA ILE A 338 -2.57 7.63 -16.99
C ILE A 338 -2.67 9.02 -16.35
N GLY A 339 -1.54 9.68 -16.08
CA GLY A 339 -1.48 11.07 -15.64
C GLY A 339 -1.80 11.29 -14.16
N ARG A 340 -1.90 10.22 -13.36
CA ARG A 340 -2.13 10.27 -11.92
C ARG A 340 -1.57 9.04 -11.21
N GLN A 341 -1.32 9.17 -9.92
CA GLN A 341 -0.97 8.05 -9.06
C GLN A 341 -2.18 7.15 -8.79
N VAL A 342 -1.95 5.85 -8.71
CA VAL A 342 -2.97 4.84 -8.43
C VAL A 342 -2.38 3.84 -7.44
N GLY A 343 -3.13 3.51 -6.39
CA GLY A 343 -2.69 2.58 -5.37
C GLY A 343 -2.52 1.15 -5.88
N LEU A 344 -1.65 0.40 -5.21
CA LEU A 344 -1.24 -0.95 -5.57
C LEU A 344 -2.43 -1.90 -5.83
N SER A 345 -3.38 -2.00 -4.90
CA SER A 345 -4.56 -2.90 -5.04
C SER A 345 -5.33 -2.67 -6.34
N THR A 346 -5.53 -1.41 -6.72
CA THR A 346 -6.24 -1.06 -7.95
C THR A 346 -5.44 -1.51 -9.16
N LEU A 347 -4.12 -1.28 -9.19
CA LEU A 347 -3.28 -1.74 -10.30
C LEU A 347 -3.25 -3.26 -10.39
N LEU A 348 -3.08 -3.96 -9.28
CA LEU A 348 -3.10 -5.43 -9.26
C LEU A 348 -4.43 -5.97 -9.79
N THR A 349 -5.55 -5.35 -9.41
CA THR A 349 -6.88 -5.72 -9.96
C THR A 349 -6.97 -5.44 -11.45
N MET A 350 -6.56 -4.24 -11.89
CA MET A 350 -6.59 -3.80 -13.29
C MET A 350 -5.75 -4.68 -14.22
N PHE A 351 -4.63 -5.20 -13.72
CA PHE A 351 -3.70 -6.04 -14.48
C PHE A 351 -3.88 -7.53 -14.23
N GLU A 352 -5.02 -7.92 -13.64
CA GLU A 352 -5.41 -9.30 -13.42
C GLU A 352 -4.36 -10.11 -12.65
N ILE A 353 -3.75 -9.48 -11.64
CA ILE A 353 -2.82 -10.13 -10.71
C ILE A 353 -3.63 -10.50 -9.47
N PRO A 354 -3.91 -11.80 -9.25
CA PRO A 354 -4.59 -12.25 -8.04
C PRO A 354 -3.75 -11.88 -6.82
N HIS A 355 -4.37 -11.21 -5.87
CA HIS A 355 -3.69 -10.71 -4.67
C HIS A 355 -4.60 -10.80 -3.45
N GLY A 356 -3.97 -10.81 -2.29
CA GLY A 356 -4.64 -10.88 -0.99
C GLY A 356 -3.72 -10.37 0.11
N PHE A 357 -4.30 -10.07 1.27
CA PHE A 357 -3.55 -9.64 2.45
C PHE A 357 -2.54 -8.51 2.20
N LEU A 358 -2.93 -7.50 1.41
CA LEU A 358 -2.18 -6.24 1.28
C LEU A 358 -2.13 -5.52 2.63
N HIS A 359 -1.17 -4.62 2.82
CA HIS A 359 -0.73 -4.11 4.13
C HIS A 359 -0.03 -5.20 4.97
N ASN A 360 0.72 -6.02 4.27
CA ASN A 360 1.73 -6.92 4.81
C ASN A 360 2.96 -6.67 3.95
N GLY A 361 4.03 -6.15 4.54
CA GLY A 361 5.15 -5.64 3.74
C GLY A 361 5.73 -6.70 2.80
N GLY A 362 5.84 -7.95 3.26
CA GLY A 362 6.32 -9.06 2.44
C GLY A 362 5.43 -9.33 1.21
N ASN A 363 4.11 -9.37 1.40
CA ASN A 363 3.15 -9.55 0.30
C ASN A 363 3.18 -8.36 -0.66
N ASP A 364 3.25 -7.14 -0.14
CA ASP A 364 3.22 -5.92 -0.95
C ASP A 364 4.49 -5.81 -1.80
N ALA A 365 5.67 -6.16 -1.26
CA ALA A 365 6.90 -6.30 -2.03
C ALA A 365 6.78 -7.38 -3.12
N TYR A 366 6.19 -8.54 -2.82
CA TYR A 366 5.97 -9.61 -3.79
C TYR A 366 5.06 -9.18 -4.94
N PHE A 367 3.88 -8.63 -4.63
CA PHE A 367 2.93 -8.20 -5.63
C PHE A 367 3.41 -6.98 -6.42
N THR A 368 4.17 -6.08 -5.80
CA THR A 368 4.81 -4.98 -6.49
C THR A 368 5.83 -5.46 -7.52
N LEU A 369 6.62 -6.49 -7.19
CA LEU A 369 7.55 -7.09 -8.15
C LEU A 369 6.82 -7.75 -9.33
N LEU A 370 5.76 -8.53 -9.05
CA LEU A 370 4.92 -9.12 -10.09
C LEU A 370 4.29 -8.05 -10.99
N LEU A 371 3.79 -6.97 -10.39
CA LEU A 371 3.25 -5.83 -11.13
C LEU A 371 4.31 -5.20 -12.01
N ALA A 372 5.52 -4.94 -11.50
CA ALA A 372 6.61 -4.37 -12.28
C ALA A 372 6.94 -5.23 -13.51
N MET A 373 7.09 -6.54 -13.33
CA MET A 373 7.34 -7.48 -14.43
C MET A 373 6.18 -7.46 -15.44
N ARG A 374 4.93 -7.44 -14.98
CA ARG A 374 3.74 -7.35 -15.85
C ARG A 374 3.70 -6.04 -16.63
N LEU A 375 4.04 -4.92 -15.99
CA LEU A 375 4.10 -3.62 -16.62
C LEU A 375 5.24 -3.51 -17.64
N ALA A 376 6.31 -4.29 -17.50
CA ALA A 376 7.43 -4.29 -18.43
C ALA A 376 7.30 -5.31 -19.58
N ASP A 377 6.32 -6.21 -19.53
CA ASP A 377 6.14 -7.24 -20.54
C ASP A 377 5.59 -6.68 -21.87
N LEU A 378 6.45 -6.62 -22.90
CA LEU A 378 6.10 -6.00 -24.19
C LEU A 378 4.90 -6.62 -24.91
N PRO A 379 4.77 -7.96 -25.02
CA PRO A 379 3.56 -8.59 -25.55
C PRO A 379 2.31 -8.16 -24.78
N TYR A 380 2.35 -8.17 -23.45
CA TYR A 380 1.23 -7.74 -22.62
C TYR A 380 0.88 -6.27 -22.85
N ARG A 381 1.87 -5.36 -22.81
CA ARG A 381 1.67 -3.93 -23.07
C ARG A 381 1.07 -3.66 -24.44
N THR A 382 1.55 -4.37 -25.47
CA THR A 382 1.06 -4.26 -26.84
C THR A 382 -0.38 -4.71 -26.95
N ARG A 383 -0.69 -5.90 -26.41
CA ARG A 383 -2.03 -6.50 -26.44
C ARG A 383 -3.07 -5.63 -25.75
N LEU A 384 -2.72 -5.07 -24.59
CA LEU A 384 -3.62 -4.21 -23.84
C LEU A 384 -3.65 -2.76 -24.39
N GLY A 385 -2.76 -2.43 -25.32
CA GLY A 385 -2.65 -1.09 -25.88
C GLY A 385 -2.26 -0.04 -24.84
N MET A 386 -1.44 -0.41 -23.85
CA MET A 386 -1.10 0.44 -22.69
C MET A 386 -0.57 1.81 -23.06
N ASP A 387 0.17 1.90 -24.16
CA ASP A 387 0.82 3.12 -24.63
C ASP A 387 0.05 3.81 -25.76
N GLN A 388 -1.19 3.41 -26.02
CA GLN A 388 -2.07 3.99 -27.02
C GLN A 388 -2.81 5.22 -26.46
N PRO A 389 -3.11 6.25 -27.28
CA PRO A 389 -3.80 7.46 -26.82
C PRO A 389 -5.09 7.23 -26.04
N ARG A 390 -5.86 6.20 -26.42
CA ARG A 390 -7.14 5.85 -25.79
C ARG A 390 -7.02 5.08 -24.47
N PHE A 391 -5.81 4.68 -24.07
CA PHE A 391 -5.64 3.81 -22.90
C PHE A 391 -6.06 4.49 -21.59
N GLN A 392 -5.79 5.78 -21.43
CA GLN A 392 -6.21 6.52 -20.23
C GLN A 392 -7.74 6.50 -20.06
N GLN A 393 -8.49 6.67 -21.16
CA GLN A 393 -9.95 6.60 -21.15
C GLN A 393 -10.40 5.19 -20.75
N TRP A 394 -9.90 4.16 -21.44
CA TRP A 394 -10.20 2.77 -21.13
C TRP A 394 -9.92 2.45 -19.65
N PHE A 395 -8.76 2.89 -19.13
CA PHE A 395 -8.37 2.65 -17.75
C PHE A 395 -9.36 3.27 -16.76
N ASN A 396 -9.80 4.50 -17.01
CA ASN A 396 -10.75 5.20 -16.14
C ASN A 396 -12.12 4.49 -16.15
N GLU A 397 -12.59 4.03 -17.30
CA GLU A 397 -13.85 3.27 -17.43
C GLU A 397 -13.79 1.95 -16.63
N GLN A 398 -12.67 1.21 -16.74
CA GLN A 398 -12.47 -0.02 -15.98
C GLN A 398 -12.36 0.23 -14.47
N GLU A 399 -11.64 1.26 -14.04
CA GLU A 399 -11.50 1.58 -12.61
C GLU A 399 -12.86 1.94 -11.99
N LEU A 400 -13.70 2.69 -12.70
CA LEU A 400 -15.06 3.00 -12.27
C LEU A 400 -15.90 1.75 -12.10
N TRP A 401 -15.80 0.81 -13.05
CA TRP A 401 -16.50 -0.47 -12.98
C TRP A 401 -16.06 -1.29 -11.76
N ILE A 402 -14.74 -1.41 -11.53
CA ILE A 402 -14.17 -2.11 -10.35
C ILE A 402 -14.68 -1.49 -9.06
N LYS A 403 -14.61 -0.16 -8.93
CA LYS A 403 -15.09 0.56 -7.73
C LYS A 403 -16.59 0.35 -7.52
N GLY A 404 -17.38 0.40 -8.60
CA GLY A 404 -18.81 0.12 -8.56
C GLY A 404 -19.12 -1.31 -8.08
N PHE A 405 -18.38 -2.29 -8.59
CA PHE A 405 -18.56 -3.70 -8.21
C PHE A 405 -18.14 -3.98 -6.76
N GLN A 406 -17.03 -3.40 -6.31
CA GLN A 406 -16.60 -3.47 -4.91
C GLN A 406 -17.62 -2.82 -3.97
N GLY A 407 -18.18 -1.67 -4.37
CA GLY A 407 -19.26 -1.00 -3.64
C GLY A 407 -20.53 -1.86 -3.55
N TYR A 408 -20.90 -2.53 -4.64
CA TYR A 408 -22.01 -3.47 -4.68
C TYR A 408 -21.82 -4.65 -3.71
N LYS A 409 -20.63 -5.28 -3.71
CA LYS A 409 -20.30 -6.35 -2.75
C LYS A 409 -20.36 -5.89 -1.30
N LYS A 410 -19.86 -4.69 -0.98
CA LYS A 410 -19.91 -4.13 0.39
C LYS A 410 -21.34 -3.92 0.89
N LYS A 411 -22.31 -3.72 -0.01
CA LYS A 411 -23.75 -3.62 0.31
C LYS A 411 -24.46 -4.98 0.36
N GLY A 412 -23.72 -6.09 0.36
CA GLY A 412 -24.30 -7.44 0.41
C GLY A 412 -25.09 -7.83 -0.84
N GLY A 413 -24.83 -7.17 -1.98
CA GLY A 413 -25.53 -7.45 -3.23
C GLY A 413 -26.95 -6.87 -3.34
N ASN A 414 -27.41 -6.09 -2.35
CA ASN A 414 -28.77 -5.54 -2.31
C ASN A 414 -28.95 -4.24 -3.11
N GLY A 415 -28.21 -4.05 -4.20
CA GLY A 415 -28.28 -2.85 -5.06
C GLY A 415 -28.36 -3.18 -6.55
N VAL A 416 -28.48 -2.17 -7.41
CA VAL A 416 -28.34 -2.37 -8.86
C VAL A 416 -26.86 -2.51 -9.16
N ALA A 417 -26.45 -3.65 -9.74
CA ALA A 417 -25.07 -3.83 -10.21
C ALA A 417 -24.73 -2.74 -11.24
N PRO A 418 -23.51 -2.17 -11.23
CA PRO A 418 -23.14 -1.14 -12.19
C PRO A 418 -23.34 -1.66 -13.62
N LYS A 419 -24.18 -0.97 -14.40
CA LYS A 419 -24.36 -1.24 -15.82
C LYS A 419 -23.09 -0.77 -16.54
N LEU A 420 -22.42 -1.67 -17.25
CA LEU A 420 -21.53 -1.29 -18.34
C LEU A 420 -22.41 -0.61 -19.40
N VAL A 421 -21.98 0.51 -19.96
CA VAL A 421 -22.66 1.11 -21.11
C VAL A 421 -22.72 0.04 -22.21
N GLY A 422 -23.92 -0.50 -22.46
CA GLY A 422 -24.15 -1.55 -23.46
C GLY A 422 -24.16 -3.01 -22.97
N LEU A 423 -23.93 -3.31 -21.68
CA LEU A 423 -23.94 -4.70 -21.18
C LEU A 423 -24.80 -4.90 -19.93
N GLU A 424 -25.73 -5.86 -20.00
CA GLU A 424 -26.50 -6.30 -18.85
C GLU A 424 -25.66 -7.21 -17.92
N PRO A 425 -25.44 -6.82 -16.65
CA PRO A 425 -24.65 -7.61 -15.70
C PRO A 425 -25.22 -9.01 -15.41
N SER A 426 -26.51 -9.24 -15.66
CA SER A 426 -27.22 -10.51 -15.47
C SER A 426 -26.76 -11.62 -16.43
N ARG A 427 -26.05 -11.28 -17.51
CA ARG A 427 -25.61 -12.24 -18.54
C ARG A 427 -24.26 -12.90 -18.26
N PHE A 428 -23.50 -12.41 -17.28
CA PHE A 428 -22.11 -12.84 -17.06
C PHE A 428 -21.95 -13.45 -15.67
N ARG A 429 -21.40 -14.66 -15.60
CA ARG A 429 -21.16 -15.43 -14.38
C ARG A 429 -19.97 -14.92 -13.59
N SER A 430 -19.10 -14.12 -14.21
CA SER A 430 -17.94 -13.53 -13.58
C SER A 430 -17.51 -12.23 -14.26
N GLY A 431 -16.71 -11.41 -13.55
CA GLY A 431 -16.09 -10.21 -14.13
C GLY A 431 -15.16 -10.51 -15.31
N ARG A 432 -14.55 -11.70 -15.34
CA ARG A 432 -13.74 -12.19 -16.45
C ARG A 432 -14.54 -12.34 -17.74
N GLU A 433 -15.76 -12.90 -17.64
CA GLU A 433 -16.65 -13.12 -18.78
C GLU A 433 -17.14 -11.78 -19.37
N ALA A 434 -17.36 -10.77 -18.51
CA ALA A 434 -17.70 -9.43 -18.96
C ALA A 434 -16.50 -8.70 -19.61
N LEU A 435 -15.29 -8.88 -19.08
CA LEU A 435 -14.06 -8.28 -19.61
C LEU A 435 -13.64 -8.89 -20.95
N GLU A 436 -13.71 -10.22 -21.10
CA GLU A 436 -13.46 -10.90 -22.37
C GLU A 436 -14.45 -10.41 -23.45
N TYR A 437 -15.72 -10.19 -23.10
CA TYR A 437 -16.72 -9.63 -24.02
C TYR A 437 -16.40 -8.18 -24.42
N VAL A 438 -16.13 -7.28 -23.47
CA VAL A 438 -15.81 -5.87 -23.76
C VAL A 438 -14.53 -5.76 -24.60
N PHE A 439 -13.53 -6.60 -24.31
CA PHE A 439 -12.27 -6.63 -25.05
C PHE A 439 -12.47 -7.13 -26.49
N LEU A 440 -13.27 -8.19 -26.70
CA LEU A 440 -13.59 -8.70 -28.03
C LEU A 440 -14.43 -7.69 -28.85
N ASP A 441 -15.37 -7.00 -28.20
CA ASP A 441 -16.19 -5.97 -28.85
C ASP A 441 -15.34 -4.76 -29.29
N ALA A 442 -14.47 -4.25 -28.40
CA ALA A 442 -13.54 -3.16 -28.69
C ALA A 442 -12.48 -3.53 -29.75
N MET A 443 -12.04 -4.79 -29.80
CA MET A 443 -11.16 -5.30 -30.86
C MET A 443 -11.89 -5.41 -32.20
N SER A 444 -13.16 -5.83 -32.20
CA SER A 444 -13.96 -5.95 -33.42
C SER A 444 -14.29 -4.59 -34.03
N ALA A 445 -14.49 -3.56 -33.22
CA ALA A 445 -14.72 -2.18 -33.66
C ALA A 445 -13.46 -1.49 -34.20
N GLN A 446 -12.27 -2.04 -33.95
CA GLN A 446 -11.00 -1.54 -34.46
C GLN A 446 -10.54 -2.28 -35.73
N TYR A 447 -11.10 -3.46 -36.00
CA TYR A 447 -10.87 -4.25 -37.21
C TYR A 447 -11.91 -4.00 -38.31
N ARG A 448 -13.08 -3.44 -37.97
CA ARG A 448 -14.00 -2.78 -38.91
C ARG A 448 -13.56 -1.35 -39.12
#